data_AF-A0A5B0N7A6-F1
#
_entry.id   AF-A0A5B0N7A6-F1
#
_cell.length_a   1.000
_cell.length_b   1.000
_cell.length_c   1.000
_cell.angle_alpha   90.00
_cell.angle_beta   90.00
_cell.angle_gamma   90.00
#
_symmetry.space_group_name_H-M   'P 1'
#
loop_
_entity.id
_entity.type
_entity.pdbx_description
1 polymer ?
#
loop_
_entity_poly.entity_id
_entity_poly.type
_entity_poly.pdbx_seq_one_letter_code
_entity_poly.pdbx_strand_id
1 'polypeptide(L)'
;MPPAEKWIQKLVSVQETLLNNIKVAKEHRKLYFDKKIQECPTYETGDWVWLLRHNIATTLPSNKFDFKQLGPILLNLPLGKEIQNLSPEE
;
A
#
# COMPACT_ATOMS: atom_id res chain seq x y z
N MET A 1 24.13 43.23 7.31
CA MET A 1 23.13 42.18 7.59
C MET A 1 23.45 41.49 8.89
N PRO A 2 22.52 41.48 9.85
CA PRO A 2 22.71 40.83 11.16
C PRO A 2 22.97 39.32 11.00
N PRO A 3 23.78 38.70 11.89
CA PRO A 3 24.15 37.29 11.79
C PRO A 3 22.95 36.34 11.69
N ALA A 4 21.88 36.58 12.45
CA ALA A 4 20.70 35.73 12.50
C ALA A 4 20.02 35.57 11.12
N GLU A 5 20.01 36.62 10.31
CA GLU A 5 19.35 36.61 8.99
C GLU A 5 20.08 35.70 7.99
N LYS A 6 21.42 35.68 8.05
CA LYS A 6 22.25 34.78 7.24
C LYS A 6 22.03 33.31 7.61
N TRP A 7 21.83 33.03 8.89
CA TRP A 7 21.53 31.68 9.37
C TRP A 7 20.17 31.19 8.89
N ILE A 8 19.14 32.04 8.93
CA ILE A 8 17.80 31.70 8.42
C ILE A 8 17.86 31.43 6.92
N GLN A 9 18.54 32.27 6.13
CA GLN A 9 18.71 32.04 4.69
C GLN A 9 19.40 30.71 4.39
N LYS A 10 20.46 30.37 5.15
CA LYS A 10 21.14 29.08 5.02
C LYS A 10 20.24 27.90 5.40
N LEU A 11 19.41 28.04 6.43
CA LEU A 11 18.50 26.98 6.83
C LEU A 11 17.44 26.71 5.75
N VAL A 12 16.86 27.76 5.19
CA VAL A 12 15.87 27.68 4.11
C VAL A 12 16.48 26.99 2.88
N SER A 13 17.68 27.38 2.46
CA SER A 13 18.32 26.78 1.30
C SER A 13 18.64 25.28 1.49
N VAL A 14 19.06 24.90 2.69
CA VAL A 14 19.29 23.49 3.04
C VAL A 14 17.98 22.71 3.01
N GLN A 15 16.90 23.26 3.58
CA GLN A 15 15.59 22.64 3.57
C GLN A 15 15.06 22.41 2.16
N GLU A 16 15.15 23.42 1.28
CA GLU A 16 14.75 23.30 -0.12
C GLU A 16 15.54 22.20 -0.84
N THR A 17 16.85 22.15 -0.60
CA THR A 17 17.73 21.10 -1.17
C THR A 17 17.30 19.70 -0.70
N LEU A 18 17.00 19.54 0.59
CA LEU A 18 16.54 18.27 1.14
C LEU A 18 15.19 17.85 0.56
N LEU A 19 14.24 18.77 0.43
CA LEU A 19 12.93 18.50 -0.16
C LEU A 19 13.07 18.03 -1.62
N ASN A 20 13.95 18.68 -2.39
CA ASN A 20 14.23 18.27 -3.77
C ASN A 20 14.84 16.87 -3.83
N ASN A 21 15.82 16.58 -2.97
CA ASN A 21 16.44 15.25 -2.90
C ASN A 21 15.42 14.16 -2.55
N ILE A 22 14.49 14.43 -1.62
CA ILE A 22 13.44 13.48 -1.26
C ILE A 22 12.49 13.23 -2.45
N LYS A 23 12.12 14.27 -3.20
CA LYS A 23 11.29 14.12 -4.40
C LYS A 23 11.96 13.24 -5.45
N VAL A 24 13.22 13.53 -5.78
CA VAL A 24 14.00 12.75 -6.74
C VAL A 24 14.16 11.28 -6.27
N ALA A 25 14.43 11.06 -4.99
CA ALA A 25 14.52 9.71 -4.43
C ALA A 25 13.20 8.93 -4.54
N LYS A 26 12.06 9.60 -4.32
CA LYS A 26 10.72 9.01 -4.50
C LYS A 26 10.46 8.65 -5.96
N GLU A 27 10.80 9.52 -6.90
CA GLU A 27 10.66 9.26 -8.33
C GLU A 27 11.51 8.07 -8.79
N HIS A 28 12.78 8.03 -8.39
CA HIS A 28 13.64 6.88 -8.65
C HIS A 28 13.05 5.60 -8.09
N ARG A 29 12.58 5.62 -6.83
CA ARG A 29 11.94 4.44 -6.22
C ARG A 29 10.72 4.00 -7.02
N LYS A 30 9.87 4.93 -7.44
CA LYS A 30 8.69 4.65 -8.27
C LYS A 30 9.10 3.97 -9.59
N LEU A 31 10.09 4.50 -10.29
CA LEU A 31 10.57 3.92 -11.56
C LEU A 31 11.02 2.46 -11.44
N TYR A 32 11.69 2.08 -10.35
CA TYR A 32 12.13 0.69 -10.15
C TYR A 32 11.05 -0.20 -9.56
N PHE A 33 10.15 0.36 -8.74
CA PHE A 33 9.01 -0.37 -8.18
C PHE A 33 8.02 -0.72 -9.29
N ASP A 34 7.61 0.26 -10.09
CA ASP A 34 6.63 0.09 -11.18
C ASP A 34 7.10 -0.95 -12.21
N LYS A 35 8.40 -1.06 -12.47
CA LYS A 35 8.98 -2.10 -13.35
C LYS A 35 8.72 -3.54 -12.88
N LYS A 36 8.51 -3.75 -11.58
CA LYS A 36 8.36 -5.08 -10.98
C LYS A 36 6.91 -5.40 -10.60
N ILE A 37 6.00 -4.44 -10.72
CA ILE A 37 4.58 -4.65 -10.40
C ILE A 37 3.94 -5.41 -11.56
N GLN A 38 3.39 -6.58 -11.28
CA GLN A 38 2.39 -7.18 -12.16
C GLN A 38 1.08 -6.41 -12.03
N GLU A 39 0.36 -6.25 -13.13
CA GLU A 39 -0.95 -5.62 -13.08
C GLU A 39 -1.85 -6.31 -12.05
N CYS A 40 -2.56 -5.49 -11.26
CA CYS A 40 -3.53 -6.02 -10.31
C CYS A 40 -4.53 -6.90 -11.07
N PRO A 41 -4.77 -8.14 -10.64
CA PRO A 41 -5.77 -8.99 -11.26
C PRO A 41 -7.15 -8.33 -11.11
N THR A 42 -7.87 -8.22 -12.22
CA THR A 42 -9.26 -7.77 -12.23
C THR A 42 -10.15 -8.96 -11.93
N TYR A 43 -11.15 -8.78 -11.07
CA TYR A 43 -12.15 -9.79 -10.76
C TYR A 43 -13.54 -9.28 -11.13
N GLU A 44 -14.33 -10.13 -11.76
CA GLU A 44 -15.69 -9.83 -12.16
C GLU A 44 -16.72 -10.37 -11.15
N THR A 45 -17.96 -9.90 -11.27
CA THR A 45 -19.06 -10.42 -10.45
C THR A 45 -19.35 -11.87 -10.82
N GLY A 46 -19.40 -12.75 -9.83
CA GLY A 46 -19.58 -14.19 -10.01
C GLY A 46 -18.29 -15.01 -10.03
N ASP A 47 -17.13 -14.37 -9.95
CA ASP A 47 -15.85 -15.08 -9.81
C ASP A 47 -15.71 -15.70 -8.42
N TRP A 48 -15.11 -16.89 -8.37
CA TRP A 48 -14.76 -17.57 -7.14
C TRP A 48 -13.33 -17.26 -6.76
N VAL A 49 -13.15 -16.64 -5.60
CA VAL A 49 -11.82 -16.23 -5.11
C VAL A 49 -11.51 -16.86 -3.76
N TRP A 50 -10.22 -17.04 -3.51
CA TRP A 50 -9.69 -17.47 -2.21
C TRP A 50 -9.18 -16.25 -1.46
N LEU A 51 -9.68 -16.02 -0.25
CA LEU A 51 -9.23 -14.90 0.59
C LEU A 51 -8.00 -15.31 1.40
N LEU A 52 -7.03 -14.41 1.50
CA LEU A 52 -5.88 -14.61 2.38
C LEU A 52 -6.31 -14.39 3.84
N ARG A 53 -5.97 -15.34 4.70
CA ARG A 53 -6.34 -15.35 6.13
C ARG A 53 -5.56 -14.34 6.98
N HIS A 54 -4.61 -13.61 6.42
CA HIS A 54 -3.71 -12.68 7.14
C HIS A 54 -4.45 -11.76 8.14
N ASN A 55 -5.63 -11.26 7.79
CA ASN A 55 -6.40 -10.30 8.60
C ASN A 55 -7.67 -10.89 9.21
N ILE A 56 -7.91 -12.19 9.08
CA ILE A 56 -9.15 -12.83 9.52
C ILE A 56 -8.80 -13.85 10.59
N ALA A 57 -9.26 -13.59 11.81
CA ALA A 57 -9.12 -14.55 12.89
C ALA A 57 -10.11 -15.70 12.66
N THR A 58 -9.57 -16.90 12.50
CA THR A 58 -10.35 -18.14 12.38
C THR A 58 -10.49 -18.79 13.75
N THR A 59 -11.43 -19.73 13.86
CA THR A 59 -11.74 -20.47 15.10
C THR A 59 -10.59 -21.34 15.61
N LEU A 60 -9.49 -21.45 14.87
CA LEU A 60 -8.39 -22.35 15.20
C LEU A 60 -7.45 -21.72 16.22
N PRO A 61 -7.00 -22.49 17.22
CA PRO A 61 -6.29 -21.96 18.40
C PRO A 61 -4.85 -21.50 18.10
N SER A 62 -4.30 -21.84 16.94
CA SER A 62 -2.92 -21.46 16.59
C SER A 62 -2.71 -21.35 15.09
N ASN A 63 -1.82 -20.44 14.69
CA ASN A 63 -1.49 -20.18 13.28
C ASN A 63 -0.93 -21.40 12.53
N LYS A 64 -0.32 -22.36 13.23
CA LYS A 64 0.25 -23.55 12.59
C LYS A 64 -0.82 -24.51 12.07
N PHE A 65 -1.93 -24.61 12.79
CA PHE A 65 -3.06 -25.45 12.41
C PHE A 65 -4.06 -24.71 11.54
N ASP A 66 -3.84 -23.42 11.29
CA ASP A 66 -4.79 -22.57 10.60
C ASP A 66 -4.69 -22.63 9.08
N PHE A 67 -5.80 -22.30 8.43
CA PHE A 67 -5.89 -22.25 6.98
C PHE A 67 -5.15 -21.03 6.45
N LYS A 68 -4.32 -21.21 5.40
CA LYS A 68 -3.63 -20.09 4.76
C LYS A 68 -4.58 -19.24 3.92
N GLN A 69 -5.58 -19.89 3.32
CA GLN A 69 -6.60 -19.28 2.51
C GLN A 69 -7.96 -19.77 2.97
N LEU A 70 -8.91 -18.86 3.02
CA LEU A 70 -10.32 -19.16 3.23
C LEU A 70 -10.92 -19.56 1.90
N GLY A 71 -11.88 -20.49 1.95
CA GLY A 71 -12.41 -21.21 0.81
C GLY A 71 -12.96 -20.34 -0.33
N PRO A 72 -13.48 -20.98 -1.39
CA PRO A 72 -13.99 -20.27 -2.55
C PRO A 72 -15.19 -19.41 -2.12
N ILE A 73 -15.02 -18.09 -2.20
CA ILE A 73 -16.05 -17.09 -1.92
C ILE A 73 -16.46 -16.47 -3.23
N LEU A 74 -17.77 -16.35 -3.45
CA LEU A 74 -18.34 -15.75 -4.64
C LEU A 74 -18.32 -14.23 -4.51
N LEU A 75 -17.76 -13.56 -5.51
CA LEU A 75 -17.73 -12.10 -5.55
C LEU A 75 -19.07 -11.54 -6.02
N ASN A 76 -19.69 -10.72 -5.19
CA ASN A 76 -20.95 -10.04 -5.50
C ASN A 76 -20.75 -8.68 -6.17
N LEU A 77 -19.50 -8.19 -6.23
CA LEU A 77 -19.14 -6.90 -6.79
C LEU A 77 -17.86 -7.05 -7.61
N PRO A 78 -17.73 -6.34 -8.76
CA PRO A 78 -16.49 -6.34 -9.51
C PRO A 78 -15.41 -5.64 -8.68
N LEU A 79 -14.25 -6.30 -8.53
CA LEU A 79 -13.11 -5.76 -7.82
C LEU A 79 -12.03 -5.39 -8.85
N GLY A 80 -11.84 -4.09 -9.05
CA GLY A 80 -10.86 -3.51 -9.96
C GLY A 80 -9.90 -2.56 -9.25
N LYS A 81 -8.72 -2.38 -9.86
CA LYS A 81 -7.56 -1.54 -9.44
C LYS A 81 -7.99 -0.41 -8.49
N GLU A 82 -7.67 -0.53 -7.20
CA GLU A 82 -7.89 0.48 -6.14
C GLU A 82 -9.21 0.48 -5.36
N ILE A 83 -9.64 -0.63 -4.74
CA ILE A 83 -10.57 -0.50 -3.59
C ILE A 83 -10.16 -1.41 -2.43
N GLN A 84 -9.52 -0.80 -1.43
CA GLN A 84 -9.51 -1.27 -0.05
C GLN A 84 -10.70 -0.60 0.65
N ASN A 85 -11.66 -1.41 1.11
CA ASN A 85 -12.51 -1.25 2.30
C ASN A 85 -13.65 -2.27 2.17
N LEU A 86 -13.45 -3.48 2.69
CA LEU A 86 -14.55 -4.40 2.95
C LEU A 86 -14.95 -4.20 4.41
N SER A 87 -16.07 -3.50 4.62
CA SER A 87 -16.75 -3.47 5.92
C SER A 87 -17.20 -4.90 6.26
N PRO A 88 -17.00 -5.38 7.49
CA PRO A 88 -17.69 -6.57 7.98
C PRO A 88 -19.15 -6.19 8.24
N GLU A 89 -20.06 -6.74 7.44
CA GLU A 89 -21.48 -6.82 7.79
C GLU A 89 -21.66 -7.98 8.76
N GLU A 90 -21.69 -7.69 10.07
CA GLU A 90 -22.46 -8.39 11.10
C GLU A 90 -22.95 -7.39 12.15
#